data_AF-A0A098T623-F1
#
_entry.id   AF-A0A098T623-F1
#
_cell.length_a   1.000
_cell.length_b   1.000
_cell.length_c   1.000
_cell.angle_alpha   90.00
_cell.angle_beta   90.00
_cell.angle_gamma   90.00
#
_symmetry.space_group_name_H-M   'P 1'
#
loop_
_entity.id
_entity.type
_entity.pdbx_description
1 polymer ?
#
loop_
_entity_poly.entity_id
_entity_poly.type
_entity_poly.pdbx_seq_one_letter_code
_entity_poly.pdbx_strand_id
1 'polypeptide(L)'
;MAQIIEQNPENDAQDSSAPSDCTAVSGDVSAAGMSAGLPSPLAEVNVGVPAHLRDLTDRARTYVEAASSANTRRAYASDWKHFTAWCRRQNLAPLPPDPETIGLYITACASGASERGAKPNGVSTIERRLAAIGWNCTQRGMVLDRKDRAIATVMAGIRNTHAAPPRQKEALLPEDLMAMLETLDRGTLRGLRDRAMLLIGFAGGLRRSEITGLDLGRDQTEDGRGWIEMLDKGLLVTLRGKTGWREVEIGRGSSDATCPVTAVETWIKFAKLAKGPLFRRVTGKGKNVGPDRLGDQEVARLVKRTALAAGVRGDLSEADRENLFAGHSLRAGLASSAEVDERYVQKQLGHASAEMTRKYQRRRDRFRVNLTKAAGL
;
A
#
# COMPACT_ATOMS: atom_id res chain seq x y z
N MET A 1 -61.38 -48.18 -39.40
CA MET A 1 -60.94 -48.36 -37.99
C MET A 1 -61.52 -47.19 -37.20
N ALA A 2 -62.06 -47.47 -36.02
CA ALA A 2 -63.05 -46.65 -35.28
C ALA A 2 -62.60 -45.19 -34.95
N GLN A 3 -63.44 -44.18 -34.68
CA GLN A 3 -64.82 -44.08 -34.15
C GLN A 3 -64.92 -44.36 -32.62
N ILE A 4 -65.77 -43.69 -31.82
CA ILE A 4 -66.69 -42.57 -32.11
C ILE A 4 -66.84 -41.62 -30.90
N ILE A 5 -67.49 -40.47 -31.13
CA ILE A 5 -67.98 -39.43 -30.20
C ILE A 5 -69.03 -39.97 -29.19
N GLU A 6 -69.01 -39.51 -27.93
CA GLU A 6 -70.19 -39.24 -27.05
C GLU A 6 -69.67 -38.59 -25.74
N GLN A 7 -70.08 -37.38 -25.30
CA GLN A 7 -71.36 -36.79 -24.87
C GLN A 7 -71.39 -36.55 -23.33
N ASN A 8 -71.87 -35.37 -22.96
CA ASN A 8 -72.15 -34.84 -21.61
C ASN A 8 -73.48 -35.47 -21.06
N PRO A 9 -74.07 -35.14 -19.87
CA PRO A 9 -73.83 -33.97 -19.01
C PRO A 9 -73.91 -34.17 -17.47
N GLU A 10 -73.68 -33.05 -16.76
CA GLU A 10 -74.38 -32.54 -15.54
C GLU A 10 -75.02 -33.51 -14.54
N ASN A 11 -74.69 -33.33 -13.25
CA ASN A 11 -75.72 -33.13 -12.25
C ASN A 11 -75.26 -32.17 -11.14
N ASP A 12 -76.20 -31.41 -10.60
CA ASP A 12 -76.00 -30.20 -9.79
C ASP A 12 -75.88 -30.43 -8.28
N ALA A 13 -75.50 -29.32 -7.62
CA ALA A 13 -76.06 -28.78 -6.37
C ALA A 13 -75.24 -28.86 -5.07
N GLN A 14 -74.71 -27.68 -4.68
CA GLN A 14 -74.93 -26.97 -3.39
C GLN A 14 -74.51 -27.68 -2.06
N ASP A 15 -74.06 -26.99 -1.01
CA ASP A 15 -74.15 -25.56 -0.68
C ASP A 15 -73.05 -25.08 0.30
N SER A 16 -72.76 -23.77 0.26
CA SER A 16 -72.15 -22.96 1.35
C SER A 16 -70.70 -23.34 1.80
N SER A 17 -69.84 -22.44 2.31
CA SER A 17 -69.98 -21.02 2.65
C SER A 17 -68.61 -20.32 2.62
N ALA A 18 -68.57 -19.08 2.14
CA ALA A 18 -67.56 -18.07 2.52
C ALA A 18 -68.28 -17.00 3.38
N PRO A 19 -67.62 -16.25 4.30
CA PRO A 19 -66.66 -15.22 3.85
C PRO A 19 -65.48 -14.88 4.81
N SER A 20 -64.55 -14.09 4.25
CA SER A 20 -63.78 -12.96 4.82
C SER A 20 -63.01 -12.98 6.15
N ASP A 21 -61.94 -12.16 6.11
CA ASP A 21 -61.21 -11.48 7.19
C ASP A 21 -60.27 -12.29 8.10
N CYS A 22 -58.96 -12.16 7.85
CA CYS A 22 -58.11 -11.37 8.75
C CYS A 22 -56.74 -10.97 8.15
N THR A 23 -56.57 -9.65 7.97
CA THR A 23 -55.36 -8.83 8.12
C THR A 23 -53.95 -9.46 8.23
N ALA A 24 -53.12 -9.06 7.26
CA ALA A 24 -51.68 -8.76 7.29
C ALA A 24 -50.88 -8.94 8.61
N VAL A 25 -49.71 -9.59 8.48
CA VAL A 25 -48.50 -9.24 9.23
C VAL A 25 -47.33 -9.07 8.26
N SER A 26 -46.79 -7.86 8.17
CA SER A 26 -45.64 -7.51 7.35
C SER A 26 -44.35 -8.05 7.96
N GLY A 27 -43.76 -9.09 7.35
CA GLY A 27 -42.45 -9.62 7.72
C GLY A 27 -41.31 -8.82 7.09
N ASP A 28 -41.01 -7.64 7.64
CA ASP A 28 -39.97 -6.75 7.13
C ASP A 28 -38.56 -7.30 7.43
N VAL A 29 -37.99 -8.08 6.49
CA VAL A 29 -36.65 -8.66 6.62
C VAL A 29 -35.60 -7.56 6.42
N SER A 30 -35.38 -6.80 7.48
CA SER A 30 -34.37 -5.75 7.58
C SER A 30 -33.00 -6.27 7.15
N ALA A 31 -32.51 -5.77 6.02
CA ALA A 31 -31.19 -6.09 5.49
C ALA A 31 -30.09 -5.67 6.49
N ALA A 32 -29.54 -6.64 7.22
CA ALA A 32 -28.51 -6.42 8.22
C ALA A 32 -27.32 -5.65 7.61
N GLY A 33 -27.03 -4.48 8.18
CA GLY A 33 -26.04 -3.55 7.64
C GLY A 33 -24.67 -4.19 7.49
N MET A 34 -24.22 -4.36 6.23
CA MET A 34 -22.89 -4.90 5.94
C MET A 34 -21.80 -3.96 6.48
N SER A 35 -21.27 -4.28 7.66
CA SER A 35 -20.15 -3.55 8.27
C SER A 35 -19.00 -3.43 7.28
N ALA A 36 -18.51 -2.20 7.08
CA ALA A 36 -17.39 -1.90 6.18
C ALA A 36 -16.02 -2.30 6.76
N GLY A 37 -16.00 -2.98 7.91
CA GLY A 37 -14.81 -3.55 8.52
C GLY A 37 -14.26 -4.76 7.76
N LEU A 38 -13.02 -5.13 8.07
CA LEU A 38 -12.45 -6.39 7.62
C LEU A 38 -13.07 -7.53 8.45
N PRO A 39 -13.52 -8.63 7.83
CA PRO A 39 -13.91 -9.82 8.58
C PRO A 39 -12.73 -10.35 9.39
N SER A 40 -12.97 -10.74 10.64
CA SER A 40 -11.98 -11.38 11.50
C SER A 40 -12.25 -12.89 11.53
N PRO A 41 -11.25 -13.75 11.26
CA PRO A 41 -11.42 -15.20 11.31
C PRO A 41 -11.65 -15.72 12.73
N LEU A 42 -11.46 -14.88 13.76
CA LEU A 42 -11.73 -15.22 15.16
C LEU A 42 -13.08 -14.67 15.67
N ALA A 43 -13.89 -14.03 14.83
CA ALA A 43 -15.23 -13.57 15.23
C ALA A 43 -16.15 -14.76 15.61
N GLU A 44 -15.98 -15.89 14.92
CA GLU A 44 -16.74 -17.13 15.14
C GLU A 44 -16.21 -17.95 16.34
N VAL A 45 -14.96 -17.74 16.76
CA VAL A 45 -14.28 -18.50 17.82
C VAL A 45 -14.81 -18.18 19.23
N ASN A 46 -15.62 -17.13 19.40
CA ASN A 46 -16.20 -16.79 20.71
C ASN A 46 -17.28 -17.77 21.20
N VAL A 47 -17.82 -18.65 20.35
CA VAL A 47 -18.84 -19.63 20.74
C VAL A 47 -18.16 -20.90 21.28
N GLY A 48 -18.07 -21.01 22.62
CA GLY A 48 -17.66 -22.23 23.32
C GLY A 48 -16.26 -22.25 23.96
N VAL A 49 -15.48 -21.17 23.88
CA VAL A 49 -14.15 -21.12 24.51
C VAL A 49 -14.24 -20.98 26.05
N PRO A 50 -13.59 -21.87 26.84
CA PRO A 50 -13.52 -21.76 28.29
C PRO A 50 -13.01 -20.40 28.79
N ALA A 51 -13.57 -19.92 29.90
CA ALA A 51 -13.28 -18.57 30.41
C ALA A 51 -11.78 -18.30 30.66
N HIS A 52 -11.01 -19.32 31.06
CA HIS A 52 -9.57 -19.22 31.31
C HIS A 52 -8.72 -19.04 30.04
N LEU A 53 -9.27 -19.25 28.84
CA LEU A 53 -8.57 -19.09 27.56
C LEU A 53 -8.93 -17.76 26.84
N ARG A 54 -9.81 -16.91 27.40
CA ARG A 54 -10.24 -15.67 26.75
C ARG A 54 -9.09 -14.69 26.50
N ASP A 55 -8.14 -14.57 27.43
CA ASP A 55 -6.90 -13.80 27.24
C ASP A 55 -6.06 -14.32 26.06
N LEU A 56 -6.05 -15.63 25.81
CA LEU A 56 -5.43 -16.20 24.62
C LEU A 56 -6.22 -15.91 23.34
N THR A 57 -7.56 -15.85 23.39
CA THR A 57 -8.40 -15.44 22.26
C THR A 57 -8.14 -13.99 21.84
N ASP A 58 -8.03 -13.08 22.81
CA ASP A 58 -7.73 -11.67 22.53
C ASP A 58 -6.27 -11.48 22.05
N ARG A 59 -5.29 -12.19 22.63
CA ARG A 59 -3.91 -12.23 22.10
C ARG A 59 -3.85 -12.81 20.68
N ALA A 60 -4.60 -13.87 20.39
CA ALA A 60 -4.72 -14.44 19.05
C ALA A 60 -5.29 -13.43 18.06
N ARG A 61 -6.26 -12.59 18.46
CA ARG A 61 -6.77 -11.48 17.64
C ARG A 61 -5.67 -10.47 17.33
N THR A 62 -4.87 -10.07 18.32
CA THR A 62 -3.70 -9.20 18.11
C THR A 62 -2.70 -9.80 17.13
N TYR A 63 -2.41 -11.11 17.20
CA TYR A 63 -1.53 -11.77 16.24
C TYR A 63 -2.12 -11.86 14.82
N VAL A 64 -3.42 -12.13 14.68
CA VAL A 64 -4.13 -12.11 13.38
C VAL A 64 -4.10 -10.71 12.76
N GLU A 65 -4.29 -9.66 13.56
CA GLU A 65 -4.16 -8.29 13.10
C GLU A 65 -2.71 -7.92 12.73
N ALA A 66 -1.72 -8.43 13.46
CA ALA A 66 -0.30 -8.22 13.17
C ALA A 66 0.19 -8.98 11.92
N ALA A 67 -0.45 -10.09 11.54
CA ALA A 67 -0.07 -10.92 10.40
C ALA A 67 -0.14 -10.20 9.03
N SER A 68 -0.87 -9.08 8.93
CA SER A 68 -0.93 -8.25 7.73
C SER A 68 -0.67 -6.77 8.05
N SER A 69 0.13 -6.09 7.22
CA SER A 69 0.43 -4.67 7.48
C SER A 69 -0.84 -3.80 7.40
N ALA A 70 -0.94 -2.75 8.22
CA ALA A 70 -2.08 -1.83 8.20
C ALA A 70 -2.31 -1.18 6.81
N ASN A 71 -1.26 -1.06 5.98
CA ASN A 71 -1.36 -0.64 4.59
C ASN A 71 -1.99 -1.73 3.70
N THR A 72 -1.64 -3.00 3.89
CA THR A 72 -2.29 -4.14 3.23
C THR A 72 -3.77 -4.22 3.60
N ARG A 73 -4.09 -4.11 4.89
CA ARG A 73 -5.46 -4.10 5.42
C ARG A 73 -6.32 -3.01 4.77
N ARG A 74 -5.85 -1.77 4.75
CA ARG A 74 -6.54 -0.64 4.09
C ARG A 74 -6.67 -0.82 2.58
N ALA A 75 -5.66 -1.37 1.91
CA ALA A 75 -5.73 -1.65 0.47
C ALA A 75 -6.78 -2.72 0.15
N TYR A 76 -6.79 -3.83 0.90
CA TYR A 76 -7.73 -4.93 0.68
C TYR A 76 -9.18 -4.55 1.03
N ALA A 77 -9.40 -3.75 2.08
CA ALA A 77 -10.72 -3.19 2.37
C ALA A 77 -11.25 -2.31 1.22
N SER A 78 -10.38 -1.46 0.65
CA SER A 78 -10.73 -0.60 -0.49
C SER A 78 -11.01 -1.41 -1.77
N ASP A 79 -10.20 -2.43 -2.04
CA ASP A 79 -10.39 -3.32 -3.20
C ASP A 79 -11.69 -4.14 -3.08
N TRP A 80 -12.01 -4.63 -1.87
CA TRP A 80 -13.25 -5.34 -1.58
C TRP A 80 -14.48 -4.45 -1.73
N LYS A 81 -14.41 -3.20 -1.22
CA LYS A 81 -15.46 -2.20 -1.42
C LYS A 81 -15.69 -1.90 -2.91
N HIS A 82 -14.63 -1.82 -3.71
CA HIS A 82 -14.73 -1.61 -5.15
C HIS A 82 -15.34 -2.82 -5.88
N PHE A 83 -14.92 -4.05 -5.57
CA PHE A 83 -15.51 -5.27 -6.12
C PHE A 83 -17.00 -5.38 -5.80
N THR A 84 -17.37 -5.31 -4.51
CA THR A 84 -18.77 -5.40 -4.07
C THR A 84 -19.64 -4.27 -4.64
N ALA A 85 -19.10 -3.05 -4.79
CA ALA A 85 -19.81 -1.96 -5.47
C ALA A 85 -19.99 -2.20 -6.98
N TRP A 86 -19.04 -2.84 -7.66
CA TRP A 86 -19.20 -3.25 -9.05
C TRP A 86 -20.26 -4.35 -9.20
N CYS A 87 -20.21 -5.41 -8.39
CA CYS A 87 -21.21 -6.49 -8.40
C CYS A 87 -22.63 -5.93 -8.24
N ARG A 88 -22.86 -5.06 -7.24
CA ARG A 88 -24.14 -4.38 -7.04
C ARG A 88 -24.61 -3.57 -8.25
N ARG A 89 -23.70 -2.90 -8.98
CA ARG A 89 -24.04 -2.17 -10.22
C ARG A 89 -24.41 -3.10 -11.39
N GLN A 90 -23.94 -4.35 -11.38
CA GLN A 90 -24.27 -5.36 -12.41
C GLN A 90 -25.41 -6.30 -11.98
N ASN A 91 -26.05 -6.05 -10.83
CA ASN A 91 -27.03 -6.94 -10.20
C ASN A 91 -26.49 -8.37 -9.92
N LEU A 92 -25.18 -8.47 -9.61
CA LEU A 92 -24.50 -9.72 -9.28
C LEU A 92 -24.26 -9.83 -7.76
N ALA A 93 -24.32 -11.05 -7.24
CA ALA A 93 -23.94 -11.35 -5.86
C ALA A 93 -22.40 -11.40 -5.72
N PRO A 94 -21.79 -10.71 -4.75
CA PRO A 94 -20.33 -10.77 -4.53
C PRO A 94 -19.88 -12.00 -3.73
N LEU A 95 -20.83 -12.75 -3.13
CA LEU A 95 -20.62 -13.99 -2.39
C LEU A 95 -21.84 -14.90 -2.62
N PRO A 96 -21.69 -16.24 -2.72
CA PRO A 96 -20.42 -16.98 -2.76
C PRO A 96 -19.55 -16.57 -3.96
N PRO A 97 -18.21 -16.80 -3.91
CA PRO A 97 -17.30 -16.32 -4.94
C PRO A 97 -17.41 -17.15 -6.22
N ASP A 98 -18.16 -16.63 -7.19
CA ASP A 98 -18.25 -17.19 -8.54
C ASP A 98 -17.02 -16.79 -9.41
N PRO A 99 -16.28 -17.76 -9.98
CA PRO A 99 -15.16 -17.48 -10.89
C PRO A 99 -15.54 -16.69 -12.15
N GLU A 100 -16.75 -16.86 -12.70
CA GLU A 100 -17.17 -16.14 -13.92
C GLU A 100 -17.38 -14.65 -13.62
N THR A 101 -18.12 -14.33 -12.56
CA THR A 101 -18.29 -12.97 -12.01
C THR A 101 -16.94 -12.30 -11.75
N ILE A 102 -15.95 -13.04 -11.23
CA ILE A 102 -14.60 -12.51 -10.97
C ILE A 102 -13.84 -12.29 -12.29
N GLY A 103 -13.96 -13.19 -13.28
CA GLY A 103 -13.43 -13.04 -14.63
C GLY A 103 -13.98 -11.80 -15.35
N LEU A 104 -15.29 -11.58 -15.26
CA LEU A 104 -15.96 -10.37 -15.78
C LEU A 104 -15.47 -9.11 -15.05
N TYR A 105 -15.32 -9.15 -13.73
CA TYR A 105 -14.82 -8.02 -12.95
C TYR A 105 -13.38 -7.61 -13.33
N ILE A 106 -12.45 -8.57 -13.46
CA ILE A 106 -11.06 -8.25 -13.87
C ILE A 106 -11.00 -7.74 -15.31
N THR A 107 -11.88 -8.23 -16.18
CA THR A 107 -12.05 -7.71 -17.56
C THR A 107 -12.55 -6.27 -17.54
N ALA A 108 -13.57 -5.96 -16.74
CA ALA A 108 -14.08 -4.60 -16.57
C ALA A 108 -13.03 -3.65 -15.95
N CYS A 109 -12.17 -4.14 -15.06
CA CYS A 109 -11.02 -3.37 -14.56
C CYS A 109 -9.98 -3.09 -15.65
N ALA A 110 -9.70 -4.07 -16.53
CA ALA A 110 -8.74 -3.93 -17.63
C ALA A 110 -9.25 -3.01 -18.76
N SER A 111 -10.55 -3.02 -19.06
CA SER A 111 -11.16 -2.15 -20.08
C SER A 111 -11.51 -0.75 -19.59
N GLY A 112 -11.52 -0.52 -18.26
CA GLY A 112 -12.01 0.73 -17.66
C GLY A 112 -13.53 0.76 -17.44
N ALA A 113 -14.27 -0.30 -17.81
CA ALA A 113 -15.71 -0.42 -17.60
C ALA A 113 -16.12 -0.66 -16.13
N SER A 114 -15.17 -0.81 -15.19
CA SER A 114 -15.48 -1.08 -13.78
C SER A 114 -16.18 0.10 -13.07
N GLU A 115 -15.90 1.34 -13.47
CA GLU A 115 -16.50 2.57 -12.94
C GLU A 115 -16.72 3.59 -14.06
N ARG A 116 -17.84 4.34 -14.05
CA ARG A 116 -18.16 5.31 -15.11
C ARG A 116 -17.09 6.40 -15.14
N GLY A 117 -16.45 6.61 -16.30
CA GLY A 117 -15.38 7.59 -16.49
C GLY A 117 -14.02 7.20 -15.90
N ALA A 118 -13.87 5.97 -15.38
CA ALA A 118 -12.58 5.51 -14.87
C ALA A 118 -11.62 5.12 -16.00
N LYS A 119 -10.32 5.27 -15.74
CA LYS A 119 -9.26 4.78 -16.64
C LYS A 119 -9.01 3.29 -16.39
N PRO A 120 -8.64 2.51 -17.43
CA PRO A 120 -8.12 1.14 -17.29
C PRO A 120 -7.16 0.96 -16.11
N ASN A 121 -7.39 -0.06 -15.30
CA ASN A 121 -6.49 -0.44 -14.21
C ASN A 121 -5.28 -1.20 -14.78
N GLY A 122 -4.06 -0.77 -14.41
CA GLY A 122 -2.85 -1.52 -14.76
C GLY A 122 -2.82 -2.90 -14.10
N VAL A 123 -2.17 -3.87 -14.76
CA VAL A 123 -2.12 -5.30 -14.38
C VAL A 123 -1.87 -5.53 -12.88
N SER A 124 -0.88 -4.84 -12.29
CA SER A 124 -0.52 -4.97 -10.86
C SER A 124 -1.62 -4.51 -9.90
N THR A 125 -2.51 -3.61 -10.33
CA THR A 125 -3.71 -3.23 -9.56
C THR A 125 -4.76 -4.33 -9.64
N ILE A 126 -4.96 -4.94 -10.82
CA ILE A 126 -5.90 -6.04 -11.01
C ILE A 126 -5.48 -7.27 -10.20
N GLU A 127 -4.19 -7.64 -10.24
CA GLU A 127 -3.64 -8.74 -9.45
C GLU A 127 -3.79 -8.51 -7.93
N ARG A 128 -3.58 -7.27 -7.47
CA ARG A 128 -3.81 -6.89 -6.06
C ARG A 128 -5.28 -6.99 -5.68
N ARG A 129 -6.20 -6.52 -6.53
CA ARG A 129 -7.65 -6.65 -6.32
C ARG A 129 -8.08 -8.12 -6.25
N LEU A 130 -7.57 -8.97 -7.15
CA LEU A 130 -7.84 -10.41 -7.12
C LEU A 130 -7.31 -11.08 -5.85
N ALA A 131 -6.12 -10.68 -5.37
CA ALA A 131 -5.59 -11.14 -4.08
C ALA A 131 -6.44 -10.66 -2.89
N ALA A 132 -6.97 -9.44 -2.94
CA ALA A 132 -7.86 -8.89 -1.92
C ALA A 132 -9.22 -9.61 -1.87
N ILE A 133 -9.79 -9.98 -3.03
CA ILE A 133 -11.00 -10.80 -3.13
C ILE A 133 -10.74 -12.17 -2.53
N GLY A 134 -9.71 -12.89 -2.98
CA GLY A 134 -9.38 -14.21 -2.45
C GLY A 134 -9.16 -14.22 -0.93
N TRP A 135 -8.40 -13.24 -0.42
CA TRP A 135 -8.24 -13.06 1.03
C TRP A 135 -9.58 -12.83 1.75
N ASN A 136 -10.46 -11.99 1.20
CA ASN A 136 -11.80 -11.73 1.76
C ASN A 136 -12.71 -12.96 1.75
N CYS A 137 -12.59 -13.85 0.76
CA CYS A 137 -13.28 -15.14 0.75
C CYS A 137 -12.73 -16.05 1.87
N THR A 138 -11.40 -16.18 1.97
CA THR A 138 -10.75 -17.01 2.99
C THR A 138 -11.07 -16.57 4.42
N GLN A 139 -11.16 -15.26 4.68
CA GLN A 139 -11.58 -14.75 6.01
C GLN A 139 -13.06 -15.01 6.35
N ARG A 140 -13.85 -15.54 5.40
CA ARG A 140 -15.27 -15.91 5.57
C ARG A 140 -15.49 -17.42 5.40
N GLY A 141 -14.42 -18.23 5.57
CA GLY A 141 -14.47 -19.68 5.38
C GLY A 141 -14.65 -20.15 3.93
N MET A 142 -14.63 -19.25 2.95
CA MET A 142 -14.89 -19.57 1.53
C MET A 142 -13.58 -19.70 0.74
N VAL A 143 -13.55 -20.66 -0.19
CA VAL A 143 -12.42 -20.87 -1.11
C VAL A 143 -12.71 -20.17 -2.44
N LEU A 144 -11.72 -19.46 -2.96
CA LEU A 144 -11.69 -18.97 -4.34
C LEU A 144 -10.50 -19.60 -5.05
N ASP A 145 -10.74 -20.51 -6.00
CA ASP A 145 -9.66 -21.00 -6.84
C ASP A 145 -9.29 -19.97 -7.91
N ARG A 146 -8.13 -19.34 -7.73
CA ARG A 146 -7.56 -18.38 -8.69
C ARG A 146 -6.95 -19.05 -9.93
N LYS A 147 -6.86 -20.39 -9.96
CA LYS A 147 -6.45 -21.19 -11.12
C LYS A 147 -7.63 -21.56 -12.03
N ASP A 148 -8.87 -21.34 -11.58
CA ASP A 148 -10.05 -21.53 -12.41
C ASP A 148 -9.89 -20.82 -13.77
N ARG A 149 -10.36 -21.47 -14.84
CA ARG A 149 -10.17 -21.00 -16.22
C ARG A 149 -10.74 -19.59 -16.45
N ALA A 150 -11.89 -19.27 -15.87
CA ALA A 150 -12.53 -17.96 -16.01
C ALA A 150 -11.69 -16.82 -15.42
N ILE A 151 -10.82 -17.12 -14.46
CA ILE A 151 -9.90 -16.15 -13.84
C ILE A 151 -8.52 -16.24 -14.49
N ALA A 152 -7.95 -17.43 -14.60
CA ALA A 152 -6.57 -17.65 -15.02
C ALA A 152 -6.33 -17.29 -16.50
N THR A 153 -7.23 -17.71 -17.40
CA THR A 153 -7.11 -17.39 -18.83
C THR A 153 -7.32 -15.90 -19.09
N VAL A 154 -8.29 -15.28 -18.43
CA VAL A 154 -8.53 -13.83 -18.53
C VAL A 154 -7.35 -13.04 -17.98
N MET A 155 -6.80 -13.40 -16.81
CA MET A 155 -5.58 -12.79 -16.27
C MET A 155 -4.37 -12.98 -17.20
N ALA A 156 -4.24 -14.11 -17.90
CA ALA A 156 -3.19 -14.32 -18.89
C ALA A 156 -3.37 -13.40 -20.11
N GLY A 157 -4.58 -13.25 -20.63
CA GLY A 157 -4.91 -12.29 -21.67
C GLY A 157 -4.58 -10.85 -21.27
N ILE A 158 -5.06 -10.41 -20.11
CA ILE A 158 -4.76 -9.07 -19.54
C ILE A 158 -3.25 -8.82 -19.43
N ARG A 159 -2.46 -9.83 -19.02
CA ARG A 159 -1.00 -9.71 -19.01
C ARG A 159 -0.44 -9.57 -20.43
N ASN A 160 -0.81 -10.44 -21.35
CA ASN A 160 -0.27 -10.43 -22.71
C ASN A 160 -0.61 -9.14 -23.48
N THR A 161 -1.78 -8.54 -23.24
CA THR A 161 -2.23 -7.32 -23.91
C THR A 161 -1.80 -6.03 -23.20
N HIS A 162 -1.69 -6.02 -21.86
CA HIS A 162 -1.52 -4.78 -21.08
C HIS A 162 -0.33 -4.76 -20.11
N ALA A 163 0.48 -5.84 -20.00
CA ALA A 163 1.69 -5.80 -19.19
C ALA A 163 2.78 -4.96 -19.85
N ALA A 164 2.89 -3.71 -19.41
CA ALA A 164 4.05 -2.87 -19.67
C ALA A 164 5.09 -3.03 -18.54
N PRO A 165 6.40 -2.83 -18.82
CA PRO A 165 7.41 -2.67 -17.78
C PRO A 165 6.97 -1.60 -16.76
N PRO A 166 7.06 -1.87 -15.44
CA PRO A 166 6.53 -0.94 -14.44
C PRO A 166 7.23 0.41 -14.52
N ARG A 167 6.46 1.49 -14.69
CA ARG A 167 6.96 2.87 -14.63
C ARG A 167 7.62 3.13 -13.27
N GLN A 168 8.95 3.11 -13.26
CA GLN A 168 9.74 3.44 -12.07
C GLN A 168 9.79 4.95 -11.90
N LYS A 169 9.68 5.42 -10.64
CA LYS A 169 9.93 6.82 -10.29
C LYS A 169 11.38 7.15 -10.61
N GLU A 170 11.65 8.40 -10.97
CA GLU A 170 13.01 8.84 -11.23
C GLU A 170 13.85 8.75 -9.94
N ALA A 171 15.09 8.28 -10.10
CA ALA A 171 16.08 8.34 -9.03
C ALA A 171 16.43 9.81 -8.81
N LEU A 172 16.37 10.27 -7.56
CA LEU A 172 16.85 11.60 -7.22
C LEU A 172 18.38 11.57 -7.27
N LEU A 173 19.04 12.47 -7.98
CA LEU A 173 20.49 12.54 -7.96
C LEU A 173 21.00 13.40 -6.78
N PRO A 174 22.29 13.35 -6.40
CA PRO A 174 22.82 14.17 -5.32
C PRO A 174 22.65 15.67 -5.56
N GLU A 175 22.71 16.11 -6.83
CA GLU A 175 22.59 17.50 -7.25
C GLU A 175 21.15 17.99 -7.08
N ASP A 176 20.17 17.15 -7.49
CA ASP A 176 18.75 17.37 -7.24
C ASP A 176 18.46 17.49 -5.73
N LEU A 177 19.10 16.64 -4.91
CA LEU A 177 18.95 16.70 -3.45
C LEU A 177 19.47 18.01 -2.88
N MET A 178 20.64 18.48 -3.33
CA MET A 178 21.19 19.77 -2.91
C MET A 178 20.27 20.92 -3.30
N ALA A 179 19.78 20.95 -4.55
CA ALA A 179 18.81 21.95 -5.00
C ALA A 179 17.52 21.92 -4.17
N MET A 180 16.97 20.73 -3.88
CA MET A 180 15.80 20.55 -3.01
C MET A 180 16.02 21.05 -1.59
N LEU A 181 17.21 20.86 -1.02
CA LEU A 181 17.54 21.29 0.33
C LEU A 181 17.57 22.83 0.45
N GLU A 182 18.00 23.54 -0.59
CA GLU A 182 18.03 25.01 -0.57
C GLU A 182 16.65 25.67 -0.71
N THR A 183 15.61 24.91 -1.10
CA THR A 183 14.21 25.36 -1.01
C THR A 183 13.63 25.35 0.42
N LEU A 184 14.39 24.85 1.42
CA LEU A 184 13.92 24.67 2.79
C LEU A 184 14.53 25.70 3.76
N ASP A 185 13.67 26.54 4.32
CA ASP A 185 14.02 27.59 5.29
C ASP A 185 14.63 27.03 6.58
N ARG A 186 15.96 27.19 6.70
CA ARG A 186 16.77 26.75 7.84
C ARG A 186 16.45 27.50 9.15
N GLY A 187 15.76 28.64 9.09
CA GLY A 187 15.30 29.40 10.24
C GLY A 187 14.06 28.87 10.95
N THR A 188 13.41 27.81 10.41
CA THR A 188 12.20 27.21 11.00
C THR A 188 12.39 25.76 11.42
N LEU A 189 11.69 25.33 12.48
CA LEU A 189 11.67 23.93 12.90
C LEU A 189 11.12 23.02 11.79
N ARG A 190 10.22 23.54 10.93
CA ARG A 190 9.73 22.80 9.76
C ARG A 190 10.85 22.54 8.75
N GLY A 191 11.64 23.55 8.39
CA GLY A 191 12.74 23.38 7.46
C GLY A 191 13.84 22.46 8.00
N LEU A 192 14.22 22.62 9.27
CA LEU A 192 15.19 21.73 9.94
C LEU A 192 14.72 20.25 9.90
N ARG A 193 13.46 20.00 10.28
CA ARG A 193 12.84 18.66 10.19
C ARG A 193 12.86 18.12 8.77
N ASP A 194 12.37 18.90 7.82
CA ASP A 194 12.18 18.47 6.43
C ASP A 194 13.55 18.21 5.75
N ARG A 195 14.60 18.99 6.08
CA ARG A 195 15.98 18.73 5.66
C ARG A 195 16.51 17.41 6.21
N ALA A 196 16.36 17.16 7.52
CA ALA A 196 16.76 15.91 8.14
C ALA A 196 16.03 14.70 7.52
N MET A 197 14.72 14.80 7.26
CA MET A 197 13.94 13.76 6.59
C MET A 197 14.44 13.42 5.18
N LEU A 198 14.76 14.43 4.36
CA LEU A 198 15.30 14.23 3.01
C LEU A 198 16.69 13.57 3.07
N LEU A 199 17.57 14.08 3.93
CA LEU A 199 18.96 13.62 4.04
C LEU A 199 19.08 12.18 4.54
N ILE A 200 18.41 11.80 5.63
CA ILE A 200 18.44 10.39 6.07
C ILE A 200 17.69 9.47 5.10
N GLY A 201 16.64 9.99 4.46
CA GLY A 201 15.84 9.23 3.49
C GLY A 201 16.66 8.84 2.27
N PHE A 202 17.52 9.76 1.82
CA PHE A 202 18.51 9.52 0.78
C PHE A 202 19.65 8.61 1.30
N ALA A 203 20.40 9.04 2.32
CA ALA A 203 21.63 8.37 2.74
C ALA A 203 21.42 6.94 3.29
N GLY A 204 20.28 6.68 3.94
CA GLY A 204 19.90 5.32 4.37
C GLY A 204 19.11 4.52 3.33
N GLY A 205 18.77 5.10 2.17
CA GLY A 205 17.91 4.46 1.16
C GLY A 205 16.53 4.07 1.71
N LEU A 206 15.99 4.90 2.60
CA LEU A 206 14.83 4.56 3.44
C LEU A 206 13.51 4.76 2.69
N ARG A 207 12.54 3.87 2.94
CA ARG A 207 11.15 4.06 2.51
C ARG A 207 10.50 5.12 3.39
N ARG A 208 9.55 5.90 2.82
CA ARG A 208 8.75 6.89 3.57
C ARG A 208 8.21 6.43 4.93
N SER A 209 7.81 5.16 5.02
CA SER A 209 7.23 4.53 6.21
C SER A 209 8.27 3.99 7.21
N GLU A 210 9.52 3.84 6.77
CA GLU A 210 10.69 3.61 7.63
C GLU A 210 11.09 4.95 8.25
N ILE A 211 11.27 6.01 7.43
CA ILE A 211 11.64 7.38 7.88
C ILE A 211 10.76 7.87 9.03
N THR A 212 9.43 7.89 8.85
CA THR A 212 8.53 8.39 9.93
C THR A 212 8.33 7.40 11.06
N GLY A 213 8.69 6.12 10.87
CA GLY A 213 8.61 5.07 11.88
C GLY A 213 9.80 5.04 12.84
N LEU A 214 10.77 5.97 12.70
CA LEU A 214 11.92 6.09 13.59
C LEU A 214 11.56 6.78 14.91
N ASP A 215 12.09 6.23 15.99
CA ASP A 215 12.13 6.81 17.33
C ASP A 215 13.55 7.23 17.72
N LEU A 216 13.66 8.05 18.76
CA LEU A 216 14.94 8.48 19.34
C LEU A 216 15.72 7.36 20.05
N GLY A 217 15.07 6.25 20.32
CA GLY A 217 15.68 5.10 20.97
C GLY A 217 14.75 3.90 20.91
N ARG A 218 15.31 2.74 21.22
CA ARG A 218 14.63 1.45 21.16
C ARG A 218 13.39 1.41 22.08
N ASP A 219 12.33 0.77 21.58
CA ASP A 219 11.10 0.41 22.31
C ASP A 219 10.41 1.60 23.03
N GLN A 220 10.56 2.83 22.50
CA GLN A 220 10.00 4.06 23.08
C GLN A 220 8.52 4.33 22.74
N THR A 221 7.97 3.69 21.70
CA THR A 221 6.56 3.78 21.31
C THR A 221 6.06 2.46 20.72
N GLU A 222 4.75 2.22 20.83
CA GLU A 222 4.10 1.01 20.29
C GLU A 222 4.02 1.01 18.75
N ASP A 223 3.86 2.18 18.13
CA ASP A 223 3.75 2.32 16.66
C ASP A 223 5.10 2.48 15.95
N GLY A 224 6.19 2.49 16.72
CA GLY A 224 7.57 2.53 16.25
C GLY A 224 7.91 1.35 15.34
N ARG A 225 8.70 1.61 14.30
CA ARG A 225 9.23 0.58 13.37
C ARG A 225 10.74 0.63 13.23
N GLY A 226 11.40 1.34 14.14
CA GLY A 226 12.84 1.49 14.16
C GLY A 226 13.26 2.59 15.11
N TRP A 227 14.56 2.69 15.33
CA TRP A 227 15.15 3.74 16.14
C TRP A 227 16.51 4.15 15.56
N ILE A 228 17.05 5.24 16.09
CA ILE A 228 18.38 5.73 15.76
C ILE A 228 19.33 5.60 16.95
N GLU A 229 20.60 5.38 16.66
CA GLU A 229 21.70 5.41 17.63
C GLU A 229 22.80 6.34 17.10
N MET A 230 23.04 7.43 17.82
CA MET A 230 24.05 8.44 17.47
C MET A 230 25.44 7.95 17.87
N LEU A 231 26.37 7.88 16.92
CA LEU A 231 27.76 7.45 17.12
C LEU A 231 28.71 8.55 16.61
N ASP A 232 29.96 8.56 17.08
CA ASP A 232 30.94 9.59 16.69
C ASP A 232 31.08 9.73 15.16
N LYS A 233 31.17 8.57 14.49
CA LYS A 233 31.37 8.46 13.03
C LYS A 233 30.08 8.56 12.21
N GLY A 234 28.90 8.52 12.83
CA GLY A 234 27.64 8.54 12.08
C GLY A 234 26.40 8.15 12.88
N LEU A 235 25.40 7.65 12.17
CA LEU A 235 24.11 7.23 12.71
C LEU A 235 23.87 5.76 12.34
N LEU A 236 23.65 4.92 13.35
CA LEU A 236 23.12 3.58 13.16
C LEU A 236 21.59 3.65 13.18
N VAL A 237 20.94 3.06 12.19
CA VAL A 237 19.48 3.10 12.04
C VAL A 237 18.93 1.67 11.97
N THR A 238 18.23 1.25 13.02
CA THR A 238 17.65 -0.09 13.13
C THR A 238 16.19 -0.06 12.70
N LEU A 239 15.79 -0.96 11.81
CA LEU A 239 14.53 -0.88 11.06
C LEU A 239 13.81 -2.23 10.96
N ARG A 240 12.49 -2.22 11.20
CA ARG A 240 11.60 -3.37 10.93
C ARG A 240 11.07 -3.29 9.50
N GLY A 241 11.75 -3.96 8.59
CA GLY A 241 11.35 -4.12 7.19
C GLY A 241 10.22 -5.15 7.01
N LYS A 242 9.89 -5.44 5.73
CA LYS A 242 8.95 -6.53 5.38
C LYS A 242 9.48 -7.93 5.69
N THR A 243 10.81 -8.08 5.74
CA THR A 243 11.54 -9.35 5.84
C THR A 243 12.23 -9.54 7.19
N GLY A 244 11.80 -8.78 8.21
CA GLY A 244 12.43 -8.77 9.54
C GLY A 244 13.19 -7.48 9.82
N TRP A 245 14.02 -7.52 10.87
CA TRP A 245 14.87 -6.41 11.29
C TRP A 245 16.12 -6.28 10.41
N ARG A 246 16.60 -5.06 10.23
CA ARG A 246 17.85 -4.73 9.54
C ARG A 246 18.46 -3.45 10.11
N GLU A 247 19.78 -3.37 10.05
CA GLU A 247 20.54 -2.16 10.37
C GLU A 247 21.00 -1.46 9.10
N VAL A 248 21.07 -0.13 9.17
CA VAL A 248 21.48 0.77 8.10
C VAL A 248 22.46 1.77 8.70
N GLU A 249 23.69 1.77 8.19
CA GLU A 249 24.77 2.65 8.64
C GLU A 249 24.75 3.94 7.81
N ILE A 250 24.72 5.10 8.45
CA ILE A 250 24.73 6.41 7.78
C ILE A 250 25.92 7.23 8.32
N GLY A 251 26.97 7.37 7.52
CA GLY A 251 28.15 8.17 7.89
C GLY A 251 27.87 9.68 7.96
N ARG A 252 28.74 10.42 8.64
CA ARG A 252 28.79 11.89 8.51
C ARG A 252 29.15 12.29 7.07
N GLY A 253 28.50 13.34 6.56
CA GLY A 253 28.80 13.91 5.24
C GLY A 253 30.02 14.82 5.26
N SER A 254 30.56 15.14 4.09
CA SER A 254 31.74 16.01 3.92
C SER A 254 31.47 17.51 4.13
N SER A 255 30.21 17.91 4.30
CA SER A 255 29.80 19.29 4.58
C SER A 255 28.58 19.31 5.49
N ASP A 256 28.54 20.19 6.49
CA ASP A 256 27.38 20.35 7.38
C ASP A 256 26.10 20.76 6.65
N ALA A 257 26.22 21.38 5.47
CA ALA A 257 25.05 21.70 4.64
C ALA A 257 24.31 20.45 4.13
N THR A 258 25.04 19.35 3.92
CA THR A 258 24.52 18.09 3.33
C THR A 258 24.70 16.88 4.26
N CYS A 259 25.25 17.05 5.46
CA CYS A 259 25.48 15.97 6.41
C CYS A 259 24.16 15.47 7.02
N PRO A 260 23.76 14.20 6.81
CA PRO A 260 22.52 13.66 7.39
C PRO A 260 22.56 13.62 8.91
N VAL A 261 23.73 13.37 9.49
CA VAL A 261 23.96 13.29 10.94
C VAL A 261 23.81 14.67 11.57
N THR A 262 24.52 15.68 11.07
CA THR A 262 24.41 17.08 11.53
C THR A 262 22.96 17.59 11.41
N ALA A 263 22.24 17.23 10.34
CA ALA A 263 20.84 17.61 10.16
C ALA A 263 19.92 16.96 11.22
N VAL A 264 20.13 15.68 11.57
CA VAL A 264 19.38 15.00 12.64
C VAL A 264 19.72 15.60 14.01
N GLU A 265 20.99 15.82 14.32
CA GLU A 265 21.45 16.45 15.58
C GLU A 265 20.82 17.84 15.76
N THR A 266 20.84 18.65 14.69
CA THR A 266 20.25 19.99 14.65
C THR A 266 18.74 19.92 14.87
N TRP A 267 18.04 19.03 14.17
CA TRP A 267 16.61 18.83 14.36
C TRP A 267 16.27 18.44 15.82
N ILE A 268 16.93 17.43 16.38
CA ILE A 268 16.71 16.96 17.76
C ILE A 268 16.92 18.10 18.77
N LYS A 269 18.03 18.85 18.63
CA LYS A 269 18.40 19.96 19.50
C LYS A 269 17.36 21.09 19.47
N PHE A 270 17.02 21.59 18.28
CA PHE A 270 16.11 22.74 18.15
C PHE A 270 14.63 22.38 18.40
N ALA A 271 14.23 21.14 18.10
CA ALA A 271 12.90 20.62 18.44
C ALA A 271 12.77 20.12 19.89
N LYS A 272 13.86 20.14 20.67
CA LYS A 272 13.93 19.73 22.08
C LYS A 272 13.39 18.31 22.32
N LEU A 273 13.77 17.36 21.46
CA LEU A 273 13.24 15.99 21.52
C LEU A 273 14.09 15.13 22.46
N ALA A 274 13.48 14.61 23.53
CA ALA A 274 14.16 13.75 24.50
C ALA A 274 13.83 12.24 24.36
N LYS A 275 12.58 11.90 24.02
CA LYS A 275 12.11 10.52 23.81
C LYS A 275 10.90 10.48 22.86
N GLY A 276 10.65 9.33 22.25
CA GLY A 276 9.51 9.08 21.35
C GLY A 276 9.85 9.30 19.86
N PRO A 277 8.85 9.62 19.01
CA PRO A 277 9.04 9.70 17.56
C PRO A 277 10.10 10.73 17.17
N LEU A 278 11.00 10.35 16.26
CA LEU A 278 12.03 11.23 15.72
C LEU A 278 11.42 12.36 14.88
N PHE A 279 10.45 12.05 14.02
CA PHE A 279 9.77 13.03 13.17
C PHE A 279 8.32 13.25 13.61
N ARG A 280 8.03 14.50 14.00
CA ARG A 280 6.73 14.92 14.53
C ARG A 280 6.07 16.00 13.68
N ARG A 281 4.79 16.24 13.93
CA ARG A 281 4.04 17.34 13.29
C ARG A 281 4.54 18.69 13.80
N VAL A 282 4.94 19.57 12.89
CA VAL A 282 5.27 20.98 13.20
C VAL A 282 4.05 21.86 12.92
N THR A 283 3.67 22.70 13.88
CA THR A 283 2.51 23.60 13.87
C THR A 283 2.96 25.06 14.07
N GLY A 284 2.03 25.99 14.33
CA GLY A 284 2.36 27.39 14.67
C GLY A 284 3.25 28.10 13.65
N LYS A 285 2.90 28.04 12.35
CA LYS A 285 3.70 28.57 11.23
C LYS A 285 5.17 28.07 11.18
N GLY A 286 5.46 26.89 11.73
CA GLY A 286 6.82 26.31 11.72
C GLY A 286 7.61 26.47 13.02
N LYS A 287 6.98 26.95 14.11
CA LYS A 287 7.64 27.27 15.38
C LYS A 287 7.40 26.27 16.52
N ASN A 288 6.33 25.46 16.46
CA ASN A 288 5.95 24.54 17.54
C ASN A 288 5.98 23.09 17.05
N VAL A 289 6.33 22.14 17.93
CA VAL A 289 6.39 20.70 17.62
C VAL A 289 5.37 19.98 18.49
N GLY A 290 4.46 19.22 17.86
CA GLY A 290 3.47 18.39 18.56
C GLY A 290 4.07 17.07 19.08
N PRO A 291 3.34 16.33 19.92
CA PRO A 291 3.79 15.02 20.42
C PRO A 291 3.74 13.94 19.33
N ASP A 292 2.81 14.06 18.37
CA ASP A 292 2.43 12.97 17.46
C ASP A 292 3.47 12.68 16.37
N ARG A 293 3.61 11.38 16.05
CA ARG A 293 4.38 10.88 14.91
C ARG A 293 3.85 11.46 13.59
N LEU A 294 4.76 11.79 12.69
CA LEU A 294 4.42 12.27 11.36
C LEU A 294 3.88 11.14 10.45
N GLY A 295 2.80 11.41 9.70
CA GLY A 295 2.25 10.46 8.73
C GLY A 295 3.16 10.23 7.51
N ASP A 296 3.24 8.99 7.01
CA ASP A 296 4.16 8.60 5.93
C ASP A 296 3.92 9.33 4.59
N GLN A 297 2.70 9.84 4.37
CA GLN A 297 2.36 10.66 3.21
C GLN A 297 3.07 12.03 3.22
N GLU A 298 3.44 12.57 4.39
CA GLU A 298 4.13 13.86 4.48
C GLU A 298 5.50 13.82 3.81
N VAL A 299 6.21 12.69 3.86
CA VAL A 299 7.47 12.49 3.12
C VAL A 299 7.24 12.59 1.61
N ALA A 300 6.14 12.03 1.10
CA ALA A 300 5.82 12.08 -0.32
C ALA A 300 5.42 13.50 -0.76
N ARG A 301 4.65 14.23 0.06
CA ARG A 301 4.33 15.65 -0.16
C ARG A 301 5.57 16.53 -0.10
N LEU A 302 6.48 16.27 0.85
CA LEU A 302 7.76 16.96 1.00
C LEU A 302 8.62 16.81 -0.27
N VAL A 303 8.93 15.57 -0.68
CA VAL A 303 9.73 15.30 -1.88
C VAL A 303 9.13 15.96 -3.12
N LYS A 304 7.81 15.86 -3.31
CA LYS A 304 7.11 16.49 -4.44
C LYS A 304 7.25 18.02 -4.41
N ARG A 305 6.97 18.64 -3.26
CA ARG A 305 7.02 20.11 -3.09
C ARG A 305 8.42 20.67 -3.34
N THR A 306 9.45 20.06 -2.77
CA THR A 306 10.83 20.56 -2.91
C THR A 306 11.40 20.26 -4.29
N ALA A 307 11.08 19.11 -4.91
CA ALA A 307 11.51 18.82 -6.28
C ALA A 307 10.91 19.82 -7.29
N LEU A 308 9.62 20.18 -7.13
CA LEU A 308 8.99 21.22 -7.94
C LEU A 308 9.69 22.58 -7.76
N ALA A 309 9.79 23.04 -6.51
CA ALA A 309 10.39 24.34 -6.15
C ALA A 309 11.87 24.47 -6.55
N ALA A 310 12.61 23.36 -6.57
CA ALA A 310 14.04 23.34 -6.93
C ALA A 310 14.31 23.28 -8.45
N GLY A 311 13.27 23.27 -9.30
CA GLY A 311 13.46 23.16 -10.75
C GLY A 311 13.97 21.79 -11.24
N VAL A 312 14.03 20.77 -10.38
CA VAL A 312 14.47 19.42 -10.73
C VAL A 312 13.67 18.87 -11.92
N ARG A 313 14.37 18.50 -13.00
CA ARG A 313 13.78 18.18 -14.32
C ARG A 313 12.90 19.30 -14.91
N GLY A 314 13.41 20.53 -14.92
CA GLY A 314 12.75 21.70 -15.52
C GLY A 314 12.54 21.62 -17.04
N ASP A 315 13.09 20.60 -17.70
CA ASP A 315 12.80 20.22 -19.09
C ASP A 315 11.41 19.60 -19.28
N LEU A 316 10.69 19.29 -18.19
CA LEU A 316 9.38 18.63 -18.20
C LEU A 316 8.26 19.52 -17.67
N SER A 317 7.02 19.24 -18.10
CA SER A 317 5.83 19.89 -17.54
C SER A 317 5.72 19.63 -16.04
N GLU A 318 5.10 20.56 -15.28
CA GLU A 318 4.88 20.35 -13.85
C GLU A 318 4.12 19.05 -13.58
N ALA A 319 3.06 18.77 -14.36
CA ALA A 319 2.26 17.56 -14.24
C ALA A 319 3.09 16.27 -14.44
N ASP A 320 4.11 16.28 -15.29
CA ASP A 320 5.02 15.15 -15.47
C ASP A 320 6.02 15.03 -14.31
N ARG A 321 6.57 16.16 -13.84
CA ARG A 321 7.46 16.22 -12.66
C ARG A 321 6.75 15.69 -11.40
N GLU A 322 5.48 16.08 -11.21
CA GLU A 322 4.61 15.54 -10.15
C GLU A 322 4.45 14.02 -10.22
N ASN A 323 4.44 13.47 -11.44
CA ASN A 323 4.32 12.04 -11.71
C ASN A 323 5.66 11.28 -11.71
N LEU A 324 6.80 11.97 -11.74
CA LEU A 324 8.14 11.36 -11.71
C LEU A 324 8.75 11.27 -10.32
N PHE A 325 8.51 12.26 -9.44
CA PHE A 325 9.10 12.31 -8.10
C PHE A 325 8.12 11.88 -7.01
N ALA A 326 8.60 11.06 -6.06
CA ALA A 326 7.83 10.61 -4.90
C ALA A 326 8.77 10.10 -3.80
N GLY A 327 8.25 9.67 -2.65
CA GLY A 327 9.05 9.08 -1.56
C GLY A 327 9.82 7.78 -1.89
N HIS A 328 9.77 7.27 -3.12
CA HIS A 328 10.67 6.22 -3.62
C HIS A 328 11.92 6.79 -4.32
N SER A 329 11.90 8.05 -4.77
CA SER A 329 13.01 8.70 -5.49
C SER A 329 14.27 8.85 -4.62
N LEU A 330 14.13 9.13 -3.32
CA LEU A 330 15.24 9.17 -2.36
C LEU A 330 15.99 7.84 -2.31
N ARG A 331 15.24 6.74 -2.15
CA ARG A 331 15.75 5.38 -2.10
C ARG A 331 16.35 4.93 -3.44
N ALA A 332 15.74 5.32 -4.54
CA ALA A 332 16.25 5.04 -5.89
C ALA A 332 17.55 5.82 -6.17
N GLY A 333 17.69 7.03 -5.60
CA GLY A 333 18.86 7.89 -5.71
C GLY A 333 20.13 7.22 -5.21
N LEU A 334 20.19 6.90 -3.92
CA LEU A 334 21.34 6.17 -3.33
C LEU A 334 21.68 4.89 -4.12
N ALA A 335 20.67 4.10 -4.49
CA ALA A 335 20.83 2.86 -5.25
C ALA A 335 21.41 3.06 -6.67
N SER A 336 21.28 4.26 -7.23
CA SER A 336 21.74 4.60 -8.59
C SER A 336 23.04 5.41 -8.59
N SER A 337 23.34 6.14 -7.51
CA SER A 337 24.53 7.00 -7.40
C SER A 337 25.72 6.36 -6.67
N ALA A 338 25.50 5.36 -5.82
CA ALA A 338 26.57 4.77 -5.03
C ALA A 338 27.42 3.80 -5.87
N GLU A 339 28.70 4.14 -6.12
CA GLU A 339 29.69 3.28 -6.80
C GLU A 339 30.28 2.21 -5.86
N VAL A 340 29.41 1.37 -5.29
CA VAL A 340 29.76 0.24 -4.41
C VAL A 340 29.18 -1.07 -4.94
N ASP A 341 29.78 -2.18 -4.50
CA ASP A 341 29.39 -3.55 -4.84
C ASP A 341 27.90 -3.81 -4.56
N GLU A 342 27.27 -4.62 -5.43
CA GLU A 342 25.88 -5.04 -5.33
C GLU A 342 25.49 -5.54 -3.92
N ARG A 343 26.38 -6.28 -3.25
CA ARG A 343 26.15 -6.85 -1.93
C ARG A 343 25.94 -5.78 -0.85
N TYR A 344 26.73 -4.70 -0.87
CA TYR A 344 26.60 -3.61 0.10
C TYR A 344 25.32 -2.81 -0.15
N VAL A 345 25.02 -2.51 -1.41
CA VAL A 345 23.76 -1.85 -1.81
C VAL A 345 22.55 -2.72 -1.44
N GLN A 346 22.63 -4.04 -1.62
CA GLN A 346 21.59 -4.99 -1.20
C GLN A 346 21.37 -5.00 0.32
N LYS A 347 22.45 -5.01 1.15
CA LYS A 347 22.38 -4.91 2.62
C LYS A 347 21.72 -3.59 3.04
N GLN A 348 22.28 -2.46 2.58
CA GLN A 348 21.83 -1.10 2.94
C GLN A 348 20.35 -0.85 2.56
N LEU A 349 19.89 -1.42 1.44
CA LEU A 349 18.50 -1.30 1.01
C LEU A 349 17.58 -2.37 1.62
N GLY A 350 18.11 -3.48 2.14
CA GLY A 350 17.30 -4.61 2.60
C GLY A 350 16.51 -5.27 1.46
N HIS A 351 17.15 -5.48 0.30
CA HIS A 351 16.54 -6.24 -0.79
C HIS A 351 16.67 -7.75 -0.56
N ALA A 352 15.55 -8.47 -0.62
CA ALA A 352 15.50 -9.92 -0.43
C ALA A 352 16.16 -10.74 -1.57
N SER A 353 16.52 -10.09 -2.68
CA SER A 353 17.23 -10.72 -3.80
C SER A 353 18.10 -9.69 -4.53
N ALA A 354 19.21 -10.15 -5.10
CA ALA A 354 20.10 -9.33 -5.94
C ALA A 354 19.36 -8.72 -7.14
N GLU A 355 18.43 -9.46 -7.77
CA GLU A 355 17.63 -8.97 -8.90
C GLU A 355 16.87 -7.65 -8.62
N MET A 356 16.47 -7.39 -7.38
CA MET A 356 15.89 -6.11 -6.99
C MET A 356 16.90 -4.96 -6.95
N THR A 357 18.18 -5.24 -6.69
CA THR A 357 19.29 -4.27 -6.75
C THR A 357 19.73 -4.02 -8.20
N ARG A 358 19.87 -5.07 -9.03
CA ARG A 358 20.24 -4.96 -10.46
C ARG A 358 19.35 -4.02 -11.27
N LYS A 359 18.09 -3.85 -10.86
CA LYS A 359 17.14 -2.92 -11.50
C LYS A 359 17.61 -1.47 -11.45
N TYR A 360 18.34 -1.06 -10.40
CA TYR A 360 18.93 0.28 -10.28
C TYR A 360 20.27 0.36 -11.01
N GLN A 361 21.15 -0.64 -10.84
CA GLN A 361 22.45 -0.71 -11.51
C GLN A 361 22.35 -0.70 -13.04
N ARG A 362 21.40 -1.44 -13.65
CA ARG A 362 21.12 -1.43 -15.10
C ARG A 362 20.74 -0.05 -15.67
N ARG A 363 20.39 0.92 -14.82
CA ARG A 363 20.16 2.32 -15.23
C ARG A 363 21.47 3.13 -15.20
N ARG A 364 22.29 2.97 -14.16
CA ARG A 364 23.60 3.60 -13.99
C ARG A 364 24.63 3.10 -15.01
N ASP A 365 24.70 1.79 -15.19
CA ASP A 365 25.74 1.12 -16.00
C ASP A 365 25.34 0.97 -17.47
N ARG A 366 24.26 1.63 -17.89
CA ARG A 366 23.75 1.60 -19.25
C ARG A 366 24.81 2.18 -20.20
N PHE A 367 25.26 1.34 -21.13
CA PHE A 367 26.39 1.60 -22.05
C PHE A 367 27.80 1.70 -21.41
N ARG A 368 27.97 1.62 -20.07
CA ARG A 368 29.32 1.45 -19.46
C ARG A 368 29.90 0.08 -19.78
N VAL A 369 29.09 -0.97 -19.67
CA VAL A 369 29.41 -2.32 -20.15
C VAL A 369 28.57 -2.59 -21.38
N ASN A 370 29.12 -2.27 -22.56
CA ASN A 370 28.42 -2.41 -23.84
C ASN A 370 28.96 -3.61 -24.63
N LEU A 371 28.13 -4.65 -24.79
CA LEU A 371 28.47 -5.84 -25.56
C LEU A 371 28.65 -5.55 -27.06
N THR A 372 27.98 -4.53 -27.61
CA THR A 372 28.19 -4.07 -29.00
C THR A 372 29.62 -3.60 -29.19
N LYS A 373 30.10 -2.71 -28.29
CA LYS A 373 31.49 -2.22 -28.29
C LYS A 373 32.50 -3.32 -27.99
N ALA A 374 32.17 -4.27 -27.11
CA ALA A 374 33.03 -5.43 -26.82
C ALA A 374 33.08 -6.44 -27.98
N ALA A 375 32.05 -6.48 -28.83
CA ALA A 375 32.00 -7.26 -30.07
C ALA A 375 32.59 -6.51 -31.28
N GLY A 376 33.07 -5.27 -31.11
CA GLY A 376 33.66 -4.47 -32.20
C GLY A 376 32.65 -3.86 -33.18
N LEU A 377 31.39 -3.70 -32.76
CA LEU A 377 30.28 -3.09 -33.53
C LEU A 377 30.00 -1.64 -33.09
#